data_AF-A0A5R8Y1I0-F1
#
_entry.id   AF-A0A5R8Y1I0-F1
#
_cell.length_a   1.000
_cell.length_b   1.000
_cell.length_c   1.000
_cell.angle_alpha   90.00
_cell.angle_beta   90.00
_cell.angle_gamma   90.00
#
_symmetry.space_group_name_H-M   'P 1'
#
loop_
_entity.id
_entity.type
_entity.pdbx_description
1 polymer ?
#
loop_
_entity_poly.entity_id
_entity_poly.type
_entity_poly.pdbx_seq_one_letter_code
_entity_poly.pdbx_strand_id
1 'polypeptide(L)' 'MANNIIPEDILKIQKKLATFEKGSRNYKKYTKILAKHIKTHTMKKRVNSHIKTIETVKKIEEESSEKKDD' A
#
# COMPACT_ATOMS: atom_id res chain seq x y z
N MET A 1 -2.58 -17.27 2.44
CA MET A 1 -2.10 -16.30 3.45
C MET A 1 -1.46 -15.14 2.72
N ALA A 2 -1.96 -13.91 2.93
CA ALA A 2 -1.46 -12.74 2.23
C ALA A 2 -0.02 -12.45 2.68
N ASN A 3 0.96 -12.80 1.85
CA ASN A 3 2.35 -12.42 2.06
C ASN A 3 2.41 -10.89 2.04
N ASN A 4 2.37 -10.28 3.24
CA ASN A 4 2.60 -8.87 3.48
C ASN A 4 4.08 -8.55 3.26
N ILE A 5 4.58 -8.83 2.05
CA ILE A 5 5.96 -8.55 1.67
C ILE A 5 6.06 -7.03 1.58
N ILE A 6 6.88 -6.47 2.47
CA ILE A 6 7.29 -5.07 2.38
C ILE A 6 7.92 -4.89 0.99
N PRO A 7 7.52 -3.86 0.21
CA PRO A 7 8.09 -3.63 -1.11
C PRO A 7 9.62 -3.60 -1.07
N GLU A 8 10.25 -4.23 -2.06
CA GLU A 8 11.71 -4.37 -2.12
C GLU A 8 12.44 -3.02 -2.08
N ASP A 9 11.87 -1.98 -2.70
CA ASP A 9 12.46 -0.64 -2.68
C ASP A 9 12.49 -0.03 -1.27
N ILE A 10 11.45 -0.29 -0.46
CA ILE A 10 11.40 0.14 0.94
C ILE A 10 12.48 -0.58 1.74
N LEU A 11 12.66 -1.88 1.53
CA LEU A 11 13.71 -2.67 2.19
C LEU A 11 15.11 -2.20 1.80
N LYS A 12 15.35 -1.93 0.51
CA LYS A 12 16.62 -1.38 0.01
C LYS A 12 16.95 -0.03 0.65
N ILE A 13 15.96 0.86 0.77
CA ILE A 13 16.14 2.17 1.41
C ILE A 13 16.42 2.01 2.91
N GLN A 14 15.72 1.12 3.61
CA GLN A 14 15.95 0.85 5.04
C GLN A 14 17.35 0.29 5.30
N LYS A 15 17.82 -0.68 4.51
CA LYS A 15 19.18 -1.21 4.59
C LYS A 15 20.22 -0.11 4.40
N LYS A 16 20.02 0.77 3.41
CA LYS A 16 20.93 1.90 3.15
C LYS A 16 20.87 2.98 4.24
N LEU A 17 19.73 3.18 4.87
CA LEU A 17 19.61 4.09 6.02
C LEU A 17 20.40 3.58 7.24
N ALA A 18 20.42 2.27 7.46
CA ALA A 18 21.14 1.66 8.57
C ALA A 18 22.67 1.87 8.49
N THR A 19 23.22 2.15 7.30
CA THR A 19 24.65 2.44 7.12
C THR A 19 25.01 3.91 7.31
N PHE A 20 24.03 4.82 7.46
CA PHE A 20 24.30 6.25 7.60
C PHE A 20 24.24 6.70 9.06
N GLU A 21 25.17 7.56 9.43
CA GLU A 21 25.13 8.24 10.73
C GLU A 21 23.86 9.09 10.86
N LYS A 22 23.19 8.95 12.00
CA LYS A 22 21.94 9.66 12.30
C LYS A 22 22.18 11.17 12.26
N GLY A 23 21.41 11.87 11.43
CA GLY A 23 21.52 13.32 11.28
C GLY A 23 22.47 13.78 10.16
N SER A 24 23.25 12.87 9.58
CA SER A 24 24.04 13.16 8.37
C SER A 24 23.16 13.60 7.21
N ARG A 25 23.75 14.31 6.23
CA ARG A 25 23.03 14.77 5.03
C ARG A 25 22.36 13.62 4.28
N ASN A 26 23.06 12.49 4.15
CA ASN A 26 22.55 11.29 3.50
C ASN A 26 21.44 10.62 4.32
N TYR A 27 21.59 10.52 5.64
CA TYR A 27 20.51 10.03 6.50
C TYR A 27 19.24 10.84 6.30
N LYS A 28 19.30 12.18 6.44
CA LYS A 28 18.14 13.07 6.24
C LYS A 28 17.51 12.92 4.86
N LYS A 29 18.33 12.80 3.80
CA LYS A 29 17.87 12.57 2.43
C LYS A 29 17.11 11.25 2.30
N TYR A 30 17.69 10.15 2.75
CA TYR A 30 17.09 8.83 2.59
C TYR A 30 15.87 8.62 3.51
N THR A 31 15.82 9.28 4.68
CA THR A 31 14.61 9.28 5.52
C THR A 31 13.43 9.95 4.80
N LYS A 32 13.65 11.07 4.11
CA LYS A 32 12.60 11.72 3.30
C LYS A 32 12.14 10.82 2.14
N ILE A 33 13.08 10.15 1.47
CA ILE A 33 12.77 9.21 0.39
C ILE A 33 11.94 8.04 0.93
N LEU A 34 12.32 7.47 2.08
CA LEU A 34 11.59 6.38 2.73
C LEU A 34 10.15 6.79 3.06
N ALA A 35 9.96 7.95 3.68
CA ALA A 35 8.64 8.46 4.03
C ALA A 35 7.73 8.61 2.80
N LYS A 36 8.26 9.10 1.68
CA LYS A 36 7.52 9.19 0.41
C LYS A 36 7.07 7.81 -0.08
N HIS A 37 7.97 6.82 -0.08
CA HIS A 37 7.63 5.46 -0.55
C HIS A 37 6.60 4.78 0.34
N ILE A 38 6.72 4.90 1.67
CA ILE A 38 5.73 4.37 2.61
C ILE A 38 4.35 5.00 2.35
N LYS A 39 4.29 6.33 2.20
CA LYS A 39 3.03 7.03 1.92
C LYS A 39 2.39 6.53 0.62
N THR A 40 3.15 6.46 -0.46
CA THR A 40 2.65 5.97 -1.76
C THR A 40 2.14 4.53 -1.67
N HIS A 41 2.88 3.65 -1.01
CA HIS A 41 2.47 2.26 -0.83
C HIS A 41 1.18 2.12 -0.03
N THR A 42 1.07 2.83 1.10
CA THR A 42 -0.15 2.85 1.91
C THR A 42 -1.33 3.42 1.15
N MET A 43 -1.12 4.50 0.39
CA MET A 43 -2.16 5.09 -0.46
C MET A 43 -2.66 4.11 -1.51
N LYS A 44 -1.77 3.40 -2.20
CA LYS A 44 -2.12 2.38 -3.20
C LYS A 44 -2.95 1.25 -2.57
N LYS A 45 -2.55 0.75 -1.39
CA LYS A 45 -3.33 -0.24 -0.64
C LYS A 45 -4.73 0.26 -0.32
N ARG A 46 -4.86 1.51 0.13
CA ARG A 46 -6.16 2.11 0.46
C ARG A 46 -7.07 2.22 -0.77
N VAL A 47 -6.54 2.69 -1.91
CA VAL A 47 -7.29 2.78 -3.17
C VAL A 47 -7.77 1.40 -3.61
N ASN A 48 -6.88 0.40 -3.62
CA ASN A 48 -7.24 -0.97 -3.99
C ASN A 48 -8.31 -1.56 -3.06
N SER A 49 -8.27 -1.25 -1.76
CA SER A 49 -9.30 -1.69 -0.82
C SER A 49 -10.66 -1.05 -1.14
N HIS A 50 -10.70 0.25 -1.42
CA HIS A 50 -11.94 0.93 -1.78
C HIS A 50 -12.54 0.38 -3.08
N ILE A 51 -11.70 0.16 -4.10
CA ILE A 51 -12.14 -0.44 -5.37
C ILE A 51 -12.80 -1.80 -5.11
N LYS A 52 -12.17 -2.67 -4.32
CA LYS A 52 -12.73 -3.97 -3.97
C LYS A 52 -14.06 -3.86 -3.26
N THR A 53 -14.21 -2.92 -2.31
CA THR A 53 -15.48 -2.70 -1.62
C THR A 53 -16.57 -2.28 -2.62
N ILE A 54 -16.27 -1.37 -3.55
CA ILE A 54 -17.23 -0.96 -4.59
C ILE A 54 -17.61 -2.14 -5.48
N GLU A 55 -16.65 -2.95 -5.92
CA GLU A 55 -16.90 -4.16 -6.73
C GLU A 55 -17.76 -5.17 -5.97
N THR A 56 -17.51 -5.39 -4.68
CA THR A 56 -18.33 -6.28 -3.84
C THR A 56 -19.76 -5.77 -3.69
N VAL A 57 -19.96 -4.47 -3.47
CA VAL A 57 -21.30 -3.87 -3.36
C VAL A 57 -22.08 -4.07 -4.67
N LYS A 58 -21.47 -3.79 -5.83
CA LYS A 58 -22.11 -3.99 -7.13
C LYS A 58 -22.55 -5.44 -7.36
N LYS A 59 -21.69 -6.41 -7.03
CA LYS A 59 -22.02 -7.83 -7.14
C LYS A 59 -23.22 -8.21 -6.27
N ILE A 60 -23.28 -7.70 -5.04
CA ILE A 60 -24.42 -7.94 -4.14
C ILE A 60 -25.71 -7.34 -4.73
N GLU A 61 -25.64 -6.15 -5.33
CA GLU A 61 -26.79 -5.52 -5.99
C GLU A 61 -27.28 -6.37 -7.18
N GLU A 62 -26.37 -6.79 -8.08
CA GLU A 62 -26.68 -7.66 -9.23
C GLU A 62 -27.33 -8.99 -8.80
N GLU A 63 -26.73 -9.70 -7.83
CA GLU A 63 -27.27 -10.94 -7.27
C GLU A 63 -28.64 -10.74 -6.58
N SER A 64 -28.92 -9.55 -6.05
CA SER A 64 -30.19 -9.24 -5.40
C SER A 64 -31.30 -8.90 -6.40
N SER A 65 -30.95 -8.43 -7.60
CA SER A 65 -31.91 -8.23 -8.69
C SER A 65 -32.27 -9.55 -9.38
N GLU A 66 -31.30 -10.43 -9.65
CA GLU A 66 -31.56 -11.71 -10.33
C GLU A 66 -32.47 -12.65 -9.51
N LYS A 67 -32.42 -12.59 -8.17
CA LYS A 67 -33.28 -13.39 -7.27
C LYS A 67 -34.72 -12.90 -7.16
N LYS A 68 -35.10 -11.79 -7.78
CA LYS A 68 -36.47 -11.25 -7.74
C LYS A 68 -37.32 -11.68 -8.94
N ASP A 69 -36.70 -12.28 -9.95
CA ASP A 69 -37.34 -12.68 -11.21
C ASP A 69 -37.60 -14.20 -11.31
N ASP A 70 -37.37 -14.96 -10.22
CA ASP A 70 -37.77 -16.38 -10.01
C ASP A 70 -38.84 -16.50 -8.90
#